data_AF-A0A9D9DFQ5-F1
#
_entry.id   AF-A0A9D9DFQ5-F1
#
_cell.length_a   1.000
_cell.length_b   1.000
_cell.length_c   1.000
_cell.angle_alpha   90.00
_cell.angle_beta   90.00
_cell.angle_gamma   90.00
#
_symmetry.space_group_name_H-M   'P 1'
#
loop_
_entity.id
_entity.type
_entity.pdbx_description
1 polymer ?
#
loop_
_entity_poly.entity_id
_entity_poly.type
_entity_poly.pdbx_seq_one_letter_code
_entity_poly.pdbx_strand_id
1 'polypeptide(L)'
;MGRVIVGLAIRKRRKELGLSQSELASRLGYKDHSTLAKVETGVNDITVDTLFKYAEALGLSATDLLSYSLDEAKSIYHLGFDCLPTLPNIHDCKVERITVGKDSLLLVFEKDIARHDSVRSHHPRADSLKIEYHLIGEPEFYVEKHGKMVPLLGKALEAFSKEGLIYLCEYVGYKSAIIKLCGAGLAILNLTVDQINYRWTE
;
A
#
# COMPACT_ATOMS: atom_id res chain seq x y z
N MET A 1 10.68 3.26 9.50
CA MET A 1 9.77 4.08 8.67
C MET A 1 10.52 5.09 7.79
N GLY A 2 11.15 6.15 8.33
CA GLY A 2 11.71 7.25 7.50
C GLY A 2 12.65 6.86 6.35
N ARG A 3 13.44 5.79 6.50
CA ARG A 3 14.41 5.29 5.49
C ARG A 3 13.76 4.90 4.17
N VAL A 4 12.70 4.08 4.25
CA VAL A 4 11.97 3.56 3.08
C VAL A 4 11.24 4.69 2.37
N ILE A 5 10.72 5.65 3.12
CA ILE A 5 9.90 6.73 2.57
C ILE A 5 10.75 7.71 1.75
N VAL A 6 11.94 8.06 2.22
CA VAL A 6 12.84 8.90 1.42
C VAL A 6 13.35 8.15 0.17
N GLY A 7 13.67 6.86 0.31
CA GLY A 7 14.04 6.02 -0.84
C GLY A 7 12.96 5.98 -1.92
N LEU A 8 11.69 5.91 -1.51
CA LEU A 8 10.53 5.99 -2.39
C LEU A 8 10.40 7.34 -3.09
N ALA A 9 10.52 8.44 -2.35
CA ALA A 9 10.48 9.80 -2.91
C ALA A 9 11.57 9.98 -3.98
N ILE A 10 12.79 9.53 -3.70
CA ILE A 10 13.92 9.51 -4.64
C ILE A 10 13.56 8.69 -5.88
N ARG A 11 13.08 7.45 -5.70
CA ARG A 11 12.72 6.54 -6.79
C ARG A 11 11.64 7.12 -7.69
N LYS A 12 10.60 7.73 -7.10
CA LYS A 12 9.50 8.32 -7.83
C LYS A 12 9.97 9.52 -8.64
N ARG A 13 10.66 10.47 -8.01
CA ARG A 13 11.16 11.66 -8.71
C ARG A 13 12.15 11.29 -9.81
N ARG A 14 13.01 10.29 -9.58
CA ARG A 14 13.91 9.75 -10.61
C ARG A 14 13.13 9.26 -11.82
N LYS A 15 12.05 8.50 -11.62
CA LYS A 15 11.19 8.00 -12.70
C LYS A 15 10.46 9.12 -13.43
N GLU A 16 9.97 10.15 -12.73
CA GLU A 16 9.35 11.33 -13.34
C GLU A 16 10.31 12.08 -14.25
N LEU A 17 11.59 12.12 -13.89
CA LEU A 17 12.66 12.70 -14.70
C LEU A 17 13.14 11.76 -15.83
N GLY A 18 12.56 10.57 -15.96
CA GLY A 18 12.94 9.57 -16.97
C GLY A 18 14.32 8.95 -16.75
N LEU A 19 14.91 9.09 -15.54
CA LEU A 19 16.27 8.63 -15.26
C LEU A 19 16.29 7.16 -14.86
N SER A 20 17.27 6.42 -15.36
CA SER A 20 17.67 5.11 -14.84
C SER A 20 18.40 5.23 -13.49
N GLN A 21 18.48 4.11 -12.75
CA GLN A 21 19.25 4.08 -11.50
C GLN A 21 20.73 4.39 -11.75
N SER A 22 21.31 3.90 -12.85
CA SER A 22 22.69 4.20 -13.24
C SER A 22 22.92 5.69 -13.47
N GLU A 23 22.00 6.37 -14.16
CA GLU A 23 22.15 7.80 -14.46
C GLU A 23 22.09 8.67 -13.20
N LEU A 24 21.15 8.41 -12.29
CA LEU A 24 21.09 9.14 -11.04
C LEU A 24 22.32 8.84 -10.15
N ALA A 25 22.76 7.58 -10.10
CA ALA A 25 23.96 7.22 -9.34
C ALA A 25 25.22 7.92 -9.88
N SER A 26 25.36 8.03 -11.20
CA SER A 26 26.46 8.76 -11.84
C SER A 26 26.42 10.26 -11.53
N ARG A 27 25.22 10.89 -11.52
CA ARG A 27 25.06 12.30 -11.12
C ARG A 27 25.49 12.56 -9.68
N LEU A 28 25.28 11.58 -8.79
CA LEU A 28 25.65 11.64 -7.39
C LEU A 28 27.12 11.25 -7.13
N GLY A 29 27.85 10.84 -8.16
CA GLY A 29 29.25 10.43 -8.04
C GLY A 29 29.45 9.09 -7.33
N TYR A 30 28.42 8.23 -7.27
CA TYR A 30 28.59 6.90 -6.70
C TYR A 30 29.41 6.00 -7.62
N LYS A 31 30.42 5.34 -7.04
CA LYS A 31 31.25 4.35 -7.74
C LYS A 31 30.52 3.02 -7.97
N ASP A 32 29.54 2.72 -7.13
CA ASP A 32 28.74 1.49 -7.19
C ASP A 32 27.25 1.83 -7.34
N HIS A 33 26.69 1.46 -8.50
CA HIS A 33 25.27 1.64 -8.82
C HIS A 33 24.33 0.83 -7.91
N SER A 34 24.83 -0.20 -7.21
CA SER A 34 24.06 -0.96 -6.21
C SER A 34 23.65 -0.10 -5.01
N THR A 35 24.39 0.97 -4.73
CA THR A 35 24.14 1.90 -3.62
C THR A 35 22.80 2.60 -3.79
N LEU A 36 22.50 3.08 -5.01
CA LEU A 36 21.23 3.75 -5.27
C LEU A 36 20.05 2.79 -5.13
N ALA A 37 20.17 1.58 -5.66
CA ALA A 37 19.12 0.57 -5.52
C ALA A 37 18.80 0.29 -4.05
N LYS A 38 19.83 0.16 -3.20
CA LYS A 38 19.70 -0.04 -1.76
C LYS A 38 19.10 1.17 -1.03
N VAL A 39 19.41 2.38 -1.47
CA VAL A 39 18.79 3.60 -0.92
C VAL A 39 17.31 3.67 -1.31
N GLU A 40 16.97 3.41 -2.58
CA GLU A 40 15.59 3.39 -3.06
C GLU A 40 14.74 2.30 -2.43
N THR A 41 15.38 1.21 -1.97
CA THR A 41 14.71 0.13 -1.24
C THR A 41 14.70 0.31 0.28
N GLY A 42 15.33 1.37 0.79
CA GLY A 42 15.44 1.63 2.23
C GLY A 42 16.36 0.67 2.98
N VAL A 43 17.16 -0.12 2.25
CA VAL A 43 18.20 -1.02 2.81
C VAL A 43 19.34 -0.21 3.38
N ASN A 44 19.78 0.83 2.66
CA ASN A 44 20.83 1.73 3.13
C ASN A 44 20.22 2.99 3.76
N ASP A 45 20.74 3.36 4.93
CA ASP A 45 20.54 4.67 5.51
C ASP A 45 21.17 5.77 4.65
N ILE A 46 20.48 6.91 4.59
CA ILE A 46 21.06 8.14 4.05
C ILE A 46 21.37 9.08 5.20
N THR A 47 22.55 9.71 5.15
CA THR A 47 22.87 10.82 6.04
C THR A 47 22.16 12.09 5.58
N VAL A 48 22.05 13.09 6.46
CA VAL A 48 21.49 14.40 6.12
C VAL A 48 22.25 15.05 4.95
N ASP A 49 23.59 15.00 4.95
CA ASP A 49 24.39 15.52 3.83
C ASP A 49 24.10 14.80 2.51
N THR A 50 23.87 13.49 2.58
CA THR A 50 23.54 12.71 1.39
C THR A 50 22.12 13.05 0.91
N LEU A 51 21.17 13.29 1.81
CA LEU A 51 19.83 13.76 1.48
C LEU A 51 19.87 15.07 0.68
N PHE A 52 20.70 16.04 1.09
CA PHE A 52 20.86 17.29 0.34
C PHE A 52 21.42 17.07 -1.08
N LYS A 53 22.39 16.17 -1.24
CA LYS A 53 22.92 15.80 -2.57
C LYS A 53 21.86 15.16 -3.46
N TYR A 54 21.03 14.28 -2.90
CA TYR A 54 19.89 13.70 -3.61
C TYR A 54 18.90 14.77 -4.05
N ALA A 55 18.55 15.69 -3.14
CA ALA A 55 17.63 16.77 -3.41
C ALA A 55 18.12 17.64 -4.59
N GLU A 56 19.39 18.06 -4.54
CA GLU A 56 20.03 18.84 -5.59
C GLU A 56 20.04 18.10 -6.94
N ALA A 57 20.47 16.84 -6.95
CA ALA A 57 20.53 16.04 -8.18
C ALA A 57 19.15 15.78 -8.84
N LEU A 58 18.08 15.85 -8.04
CA LEU A 58 16.68 15.66 -8.46
C LEU A 58 15.93 16.99 -8.68
N GLY A 59 16.59 18.13 -8.46
CA GLY A 59 15.98 19.46 -8.59
C GLY A 59 14.88 19.71 -7.57
N LEU A 60 15.03 19.21 -6.35
CA LEU A 60 14.11 19.36 -5.23
C LEU A 60 14.83 19.98 -4.03
N SER A 61 14.07 20.49 -3.05
CA SER A 61 14.62 20.75 -1.72
C SER A 61 14.65 19.47 -0.88
N ALA A 62 15.52 19.42 0.14
CA ALA A 62 15.51 18.29 1.08
C ALA A 62 14.16 18.16 1.80
N THR A 63 13.50 19.30 2.05
CA THR A 63 12.15 19.34 2.58
C THR A 63 11.16 18.70 1.62
N ASP A 64 11.26 18.90 0.30
CA ASP A 64 10.35 18.26 -0.65
C ASP A 64 10.47 16.73 -0.62
N LEU A 65 11.69 16.19 -0.52
CA LEU A 65 11.91 14.74 -0.36
C LEU A 65 11.31 14.20 0.95
N LEU A 66 11.35 15.00 2.02
CA LEU A 66 10.75 14.68 3.32
C LEU A 66 9.24 14.95 3.37
N SER A 67 8.71 15.89 2.59
CA SER A 67 7.29 16.25 2.57
C SER A 67 6.50 15.31 1.67
N TYR A 68 7.09 14.86 0.56
CA TYR A 68 6.62 13.68 -0.17
C TYR A 68 6.37 12.51 0.78
N SER A 69 7.25 12.40 1.76
CA SER A 69 7.25 11.38 2.80
C SER A 69 6.19 11.58 3.90
N LEU A 70 5.49 12.72 3.96
CA LEU A 70 4.46 13.02 4.95
C LEU A 70 3.07 13.08 4.32
N ASP A 71 2.99 13.54 3.07
CA ASP A 71 1.74 13.64 2.31
C ASP A 71 1.37 12.30 1.65
N GLU A 72 2.32 11.54 1.12
CA GLU A 72 2.05 10.20 0.57
C GLU A 72 2.05 9.09 1.64
N ALA A 73 2.78 9.28 2.74
CA ALA A 73 2.91 8.26 3.79
C ALA A 73 1.67 8.10 4.68
N LYS A 74 0.63 8.92 4.50
CA LYS A 74 -0.65 8.69 5.18
C LYS A 74 -1.54 7.67 4.48
N SER A 75 -1.20 7.30 3.25
CA SER A 75 -2.13 6.58 2.39
C SER A 75 -1.51 5.55 1.46
N ILE A 76 -0.26 5.71 1.01
CA ILE A 76 0.36 4.77 0.04
C ILE A 76 1.44 3.93 0.72
N TYR A 77 1.30 2.61 0.62
CA TYR A 77 2.15 1.62 1.25
C TYR A 77 2.74 0.69 0.20
N HIS A 78 4.06 0.54 0.17
CA HIS A 78 4.76 -0.33 -0.78
C HIS A 78 5.23 -1.61 -0.11
N LEU A 79 5.00 -2.75 -0.75
CA LEU A 79 5.29 -4.10 -0.22
C LEU A 79 6.51 -4.76 -0.87
N GLY A 80 7.32 -3.99 -1.61
CA GLY A 80 8.47 -4.51 -2.37
C GLY A 80 9.83 -4.38 -1.68
N PHE A 81 9.87 -4.10 -0.38
CA PHE A 81 11.08 -3.73 0.35
C PHE A 81 11.37 -4.66 1.53
N ASP A 82 12.61 -4.59 2.02
CA ASP A 82 13.11 -5.42 3.13
C ASP A 82 12.45 -5.09 4.49
N CYS A 83 11.74 -3.96 4.56
CA CYS A 83 10.94 -3.55 5.71
C CYS A 83 9.49 -3.35 5.31
N LEU A 84 8.59 -4.11 5.93
CA LEU A 84 7.15 -4.00 5.69
C LEU A 84 6.58 -2.75 6.36
N PRO A 85 5.62 -2.07 5.72
CA PRO A 85 4.93 -0.95 6.34
C PRO A 85 4.04 -1.41 7.48
N THR A 86 3.81 -0.52 8.45
CA THR A 86 2.68 -0.66 9.38
C THR A 86 1.46 -0.02 8.73
N LEU A 87 0.43 -0.83 8.49
CA LEU A 87 -0.83 -0.37 7.94
C LEU A 87 -1.76 0.15 9.05
N PRO A 88 -2.75 1.00 8.72
CA PRO A 88 -3.80 1.39 9.65
C PRO A 88 -4.57 0.16 10.11
N ASN A 89 -4.75 -0.01 11.42
CA ASN A 89 -5.49 -1.14 11.98
C ASN A 89 -7.00 -0.87 11.91
N ILE A 90 -7.58 -1.05 10.72
CA ILE A 90 -9.02 -0.86 10.48
C ILE A 90 -9.71 -2.21 10.55
N HIS A 91 -10.83 -2.27 11.28
CA HIS A 91 -11.66 -3.47 11.41
C HIS A 91 -13.11 -3.08 11.75
N ASP A 92 -14.02 -4.04 11.67
CA ASP A 92 -15.46 -3.92 11.93
C ASP A 92 -16.25 -3.07 10.93
N CYS A 93 -15.56 -2.46 9.95
CA CYS A 93 -16.19 -1.71 8.89
C CYS A 93 -16.78 -2.64 7.82
N LYS A 94 -17.99 -2.33 7.36
CA LYS A 94 -18.60 -3.04 6.24
C LYS A 94 -17.93 -2.66 4.92
N VAL A 95 -17.64 -3.65 4.09
CA VAL A 95 -17.23 -3.50 2.69
C VAL A 95 -18.49 -3.46 1.84
N GLU A 96 -18.80 -2.29 1.27
CA GLU A 96 -19.95 -2.11 0.38
C GLU A 96 -19.72 -2.66 -1.02
N ARG A 97 -18.46 -2.59 -1.50
CA ARG A 97 -18.13 -3.02 -2.85
C ARG A 97 -16.70 -3.52 -2.94
N ILE A 98 -16.55 -4.63 -3.67
CA ILE A 98 -15.26 -5.15 -4.12
C ILE A 98 -15.24 -5.04 -5.65
N THR A 99 -14.16 -4.53 -6.22
CA THR A 99 -13.98 -4.43 -7.67
C THR A 99 -12.62 -4.98 -8.05
N VAL A 100 -12.58 -5.97 -8.92
CA VAL A 100 -11.34 -6.55 -9.44
C VAL A 100 -11.14 -6.02 -10.86
N GLY A 101 -10.16 -5.13 -11.01
CA GLY A 101 -9.68 -4.64 -12.28
C GLY A 101 -8.60 -5.55 -12.87
N LYS A 102 -7.97 -5.08 -13.96
CA LYS A 102 -6.88 -5.82 -14.62
C LYS A 102 -5.63 -5.88 -13.74
N ASP A 103 -5.24 -4.74 -13.18
CA ASP A 103 -4.00 -4.56 -12.42
C ASP A 103 -4.29 -4.00 -11.00
N SER A 104 -5.55 -4.07 -10.55
CA SER A 104 -5.93 -3.59 -9.22
C SER A 104 -7.13 -4.31 -8.60
N LEU A 105 -7.20 -4.32 -7.28
CA LEU A 105 -8.38 -4.67 -6.49
C LEU A 105 -8.77 -3.48 -5.62
N LEU A 106 -10.04 -3.09 -5.66
CA LEU A 106 -10.57 -1.96 -4.90
C LEU A 106 -11.61 -2.45 -3.89
N LEU A 107 -11.41 -2.13 -2.62
CA LEU A 107 -12.42 -2.20 -1.58
C LEU A 107 -13.01 -0.81 -1.34
N VAL A 108 -14.33 -0.72 -1.30
CA VAL A 108 -15.06 0.49 -0.90
C VAL A 108 -15.84 0.15 0.36
N PHE A 109 -15.63 0.95 1.40
CA PHE A 109 -16.25 0.76 2.70
C PHE A 109 -17.55 1.57 2.82
N GLU A 110 -18.34 1.25 3.84
CA GLU A 110 -19.54 1.99 4.21
C GLU A 110 -19.27 3.47 4.51
N LYS A 111 -20.35 4.23 4.69
CA LYS A 111 -20.32 5.60 5.22
C LYS A 111 -20.30 5.62 6.74
N ASP A 112 -20.06 6.80 7.33
CA ASP A 112 -19.97 7.02 8.77
C ASP A 112 -18.99 6.06 9.47
N ILE A 113 -17.85 5.73 8.85
CA ILE A 113 -16.91 4.74 9.42
C ILE A 113 -16.20 5.23 10.68
N ALA A 114 -16.15 6.55 10.93
CA ALA A 114 -15.62 7.12 12.17
C ALA A 114 -16.39 6.71 13.43
N ARG A 115 -17.58 6.09 13.31
CA ARG A 115 -18.29 5.46 14.44
C ARG A 115 -17.52 4.27 15.03
N HIS A 116 -16.68 3.60 14.23
CA HIS A 116 -15.87 2.46 14.66
C HIS A 116 -14.60 2.93 15.38
N ASP A 117 -14.31 2.38 16.56
CA ASP A 117 -13.16 2.81 17.39
C ASP A 117 -11.80 2.59 16.68
N SER A 118 -11.71 1.56 15.84
CA SER A 118 -10.55 1.24 14.99
C SER A 118 -10.21 2.38 14.01
N VAL A 119 -11.25 3.04 13.49
CA VAL A 119 -11.12 4.19 12.58
C VAL A 119 -10.94 5.49 13.36
N ARG A 120 -11.80 5.76 14.35
CA ARG A 120 -11.86 7.06 15.06
C ARG A 120 -10.54 7.45 15.71
N SER A 121 -9.77 6.47 16.18
CA SER A 121 -8.45 6.65 16.77
C SER A 121 -7.41 7.24 15.80
N HIS A 122 -7.55 6.98 14.50
CA HIS A 122 -6.62 7.42 13.47
C HIS A 122 -7.20 8.54 12.59
N HIS A 123 -8.49 8.46 12.28
CA HIS A 123 -9.22 9.33 11.35
C HIS A 123 -10.60 9.69 11.91
N PRO A 124 -10.69 10.60 12.92
CA PRO A 124 -11.93 10.90 13.64
C PRO A 124 -13.01 11.60 12.80
N ARG A 125 -12.67 12.07 11.60
CA ARG A 125 -13.60 12.75 10.67
C ARG A 125 -13.93 11.93 9.42
N ALA A 126 -13.47 10.69 9.33
CA ALA A 126 -13.68 9.88 8.14
C ALA A 126 -15.16 9.48 7.97
N ASP A 127 -15.78 9.91 6.87
CA ASP A 127 -17.06 9.38 6.40
C ASP A 127 -16.87 7.99 5.79
N SER A 128 -15.87 7.79 4.92
CA SER A 128 -15.65 6.51 4.24
C SER A 128 -14.17 6.27 3.91
N LEU A 129 -13.88 5.06 3.43
CA LEU A 129 -12.55 4.60 3.05
C LEU A 129 -12.64 3.83 1.73
N LYS A 130 -11.62 4.02 0.88
CA LYS A 130 -11.32 3.14 -0.24
C LYS A 130 -9.91 2.60 -0.08
N ILE A 131 -9.74 1.29 -0.24
CA ILE A 131 -8.42 0.66 -0.24
C ILE A 131 -8.20 0.05 -1.63
N GLU A 132 -7.20 0.54 -2.34
CA GLU A 132 -6.80 0.07 -3.66
C GLU A 132 -5.48 -0.70 -3.56
N TYR A 133 -5.50 -1.95 -3.98
CA TYR A 133 -4.36 -2.85 -4.04
C TYR A 133 -3.88 -2.92 -5.49
N HIS A 134 -2.63 -2.61 -5.76
CA HIS A 134 -2.03 -2.77 -7.09
C HIS A 134 -1.58 -4.22 -7.27
N LEU A 135 -2.27 -4.94 -8.16
CA LEU A 135 -2.07 -6.36 -8.41
C LEU A 135 -0.90 -6.55 -9.37
N ILE A 136 -0.01 -7.48 -9.03
CA ILE A 136 1.09 -7.94 -9.90
C ILE A 136 0.99 -9.45 -10.19
N GLY A 137 -0.13 -10.06 -9.83
CA GLY A 137 -0.48 -11.46 -10.07
C GLY A 137 -1.99 -11.67 -9.92
N GLU A 138 -2.48 -12.83 -10.33
CA GLU A 138 -3.90 -13.15 -10.25
C GLU A 138 -4.35 -13.29 -8.78
N PRO A 139 -5.42 -12.60 -8.35
CA PRO A 139 -5.93 -12.73 -6.99
C PRO A 139 -6.69 -14.03 -6.81
N GLU A 140 -6.48 -14.70 -5.68
CA GLU A 140 -7.18 -15.93 -5.32
C GLU A 140 -8.18 -15.64 -4.19
N PHE A 141 -9.42 -16.10 -4.37
CA PHE A 141 -10.49 -15.89 -3.42
C PHE A 141 -10.92 -17.21 -2.81
N TYR A 142 -11.14 -17.23 -1.51
CA TYR A 142 -11.60 -18.40 -0.78
C TYR A 142 -12.75 -18.04 0.14
N VAL A 143 -13.70 -18.94 0.29
CA VAL A 143 -14.79 -18.84 1.27
C VAL A 143 -14.88 -20.11 2.08
N GLU A 144 -15.28 -19.99 3.33
CA GLU A 144 -15.54 -21.12 4.20
C GLU A 144 -16.90 -21.75 3.86
N LYS A 145 -16.90 -23.06 3.62
CA LYS A 145 -18.11 -23.88 3.51
C LYS A 145 -17.93 -25.15 4.33
N HIS A 146 -18.80 -25.38 5.31
CA HIS A 146 -18.77 -26.56 6.19
C HIS A 146 -17.38 -26.81 6.83
N GLY A 147 -16.73 -25.75 7.32
CA GLY A 147 -15.42 -25.82 7.97
C GLY A 147 -14.23 -26.04 7.04
N LYS A 148 -14.40 -25.91 5.71
CA LYS A 148 -13.33 -25.99 4.72
C LYS A 148 -13.29 -24.73 3.86
N MET A 149 -12.08 -24.25 3.56
CA MET A 149 -11.89 -23.17 2.59
C MET A 149 -12.02 -23.74 1.18
N VAL A 150 -12.89 -23.14 0.37
CA VAL A 150 -13.07 -23.50 -1.04
C VAL A 150 -12.83 -22.28 -1.94
N PRO A 151 -12.22 -22.46 -3.13
CA PRO A 151 -12.01 -21.36 -4.06
C PRO A 151 -13.34 -20.72 -4.50
N LEU A 152 -13.34 -19.41 -4.63
CA LEU A 152 -14.45 -18.60 -5.14
C LEU A 152 -14.05 -18.01 -6.50
N LEU A 153 -14.77 -18.38 -7.56
CA LEU A 153 -14.51 -17.84 -8.89
C LEU A 153 -15.01 -16.38 -8.98
N GLY A 154 -14.35 -15.55 -9.79
CA GLY A 154 -14.54 -14.09 -9.80
C GLY A 154 -15.99 -13.58 -9.88
N LYS A 155 -16.88 -14.19 -10.69
CA LYS A 155 -18.31 -13.80 -10.77
C LYS A 155 -19.07 -14.03 -9.45
N ALA A 156 -18.64 -14.99 -8.63
CA ALA A 156 -19.25 -15.29 -7.35
C ALA A 156 -18.81 -14.31 -6.24
N LEU A 157 -17.68 -13.61 -6.40
CA LEU A 157 -17.22 -12.57 -5.47
C LEU A 157 -18.17 -11.38 -5.45
N GLU A 158 -18.68 -10.95 -6.61
CA GLU A 158 -19.65 -9.86 -6.70
C GLU A 158 -20.95 -10.21 -5.96
N ALA A 159 -21.46 -11.44 -6.13
CA ALA A 159 -22.63 -11.93 -5.40
C ALA A 159 -22.35 -11.98 -3.88
N PHE A 160 -21.19 -12.49 -3.48
CA PHE A 160 -20.78 -12.60 -2.09
C PHE A 160 -20.65 -11.23 -1.40
N SER A 161 -20.16 -10.21 -2.12
CA SER A 161 -20.06 -8.85 -1.58
C SER A 161 -21.41 -8.22 -1.21
N LYS A 162 -22.51 -8.65 -1.86
CA LYS A 162 -23.87 -8.16 -1.57
C LYS A 162 -24.44 -8.66 -0.25
N GLU A 163 -23.90 -9.76 0.30
CA GLU A 163 -24.36 -10.33 1.57
C GLU A 163 -23.93 -9.50 2.80
N GLY A 164 -23.14 -8.44 2.59
CA GLY A 164 -22.66 -7.56 3.65
C GLY A 164 -21.44 -8.16 4.35
N LEU A 165 -20.27 -7.85 3.80
CA LEU A 165 -19.00 -8.33 4.34
C LEU A 165 -18.43 -7.32 5.34
N ILE A 166 -17.98 -7.81 6.48
CA ILE A 166 -17.26 -7.04 7.49
C ILE A 166 -15.78 -7.27 7.30
N TYR A 167 -15.02 -6.18 7.24
CA TYR A 167 -13.57 -6.22 7.19
C TYR A 167 -12.99 -6.57 8.55
N LEU A 168 -12.24 -7.67 8.63
CA LEU A 168 -11.63 -8.11 9.89
C LEU A 168 -10.21 -7.60 10.03
N CYS A 169 -9.37 -7.86 9.03
CA CYS A 169 -7.98 -7.45 9.00
C CYS A 169 -7.35 -7.71 7.64
N GLU A 170 -6.16 -7.12 7.46
CA GLU A 170 -5.20 -7.51 6.44
C GLU A 170 -3.86 -7.86 7.05
N TYR A 171 -3.19 -8.81 6.43
CA TYR A 171 -1.80 -9.14 6.70
C TYR A 171 -1.00 -8.86 5.44
N VAL A 172 0.12 -8.17 5.59
CA VAL A 172 1.04 -7.91 4.47
C VAL A 172 2.35 -8.67 4.64
N GLY A 173 2.87 -9.11 3.51
CA GLY A 173 4.19 -9.71 3.36
C GLY A 173 4.92 -9.10 2.18
N TYR A 174 6.11 -9.63 1.86
CA TYR A 174 6.84 -9.19 0.67
C TYR A 174 6.03 -9.49 -0.57
N LYS A 175 5.61 -8.43 -1.26
CA LYS A 175 4.76 -8.45 -2.45
C LYS A 175 3.46 -9.24 -2.30
N SER A 176 2.91 -9.31 -1.09
CA SER A 176 1.71 -10.08 -0.79
C SER A 176 0.81 -9.41 0.23
N ALA A 177 -0.50 -9.64 0.09
CA ALA A 177 -1.49 -9.24 1.08
C ALA A 177 -2.56 -10.33 1.22
N ILE A 178 -2.97 -10.62 2.46
CA ILE A 178 -4.08 -11.51 2.78
C ILE A 178 -5.14 -10.69 3.50
N ILE A 179 -6.33 -10.59 2.92
CA ILE A 179 -7.46 -9.85 3.51
C ILE A 179 -8.47 -10.86 4.04
N LYS A 180 -8.93 -10.66 5.27
CA LYS A 180 -9.99 -11.46 5.88
C LYS A 180 -11.27 -10.65 5.97
N LEU A 181 -12.34 -11.22 5.44
CA LEU A 181 -13.69 -10.66 5.48
C LEU A 181 -14.63 -11.66 6.17
N CYS A 182 -15.62 -11.17 6.90
CA CYS A 182 -16.64 -11.98 7.56
C CYS A 182 -18.03 -11.66 7.01
N GLY A 183 -18.80 -12.69 6.66
CA GLY A 183 -20.21 -12.58 6.27
C GLY A 183 -21.00 -13.78 6.82
N ALA A 184 -21.67 -14.53 5.94
CA ALA A 184 -22.25 -15.83 6.30
C ALA A 184 -21.20 -16.88 6.70
N GLY A 185 -19.94 -16.65 6.35
CA GLY A 185 -18.76 -17.42 6.76
C GLY A 185 -17.49 -16.59 6.53
N LEU A 186 -16.33 -17.16 6.84
CA LEU A 186 -15.04 -16.50 6.58
C LEU A 186 -14.75 -16.44 5.07
N ALA A 187 -14.27 -15.31 4.59
CA ALA A 187 -13.70 -15.15 3.28
C ALA A 187 -12.27 -14.63 3.34
N ILE A 188 -11.42 -15.13 2.45
CA ILE A 188 -10.01 -14.81 2.36
C ILE A 188 -9.69 -14.39 0.93
N LEU A 189 -9.08 -13.22 0.78
CA LEU A 189 -8.51 -12.73 -0.47
C LEU A 189 -7.00 -12.87 -0.35
N ASN A 190 -6.39 -13.71 -1.16
CA ASN A 190 -4.94 -13.87 -1.25
C ASN A 190 -4.44 -13.12 -2.48
N LEU A 191 -3.62 -12.09 -2.27
CA LEU A 191 -3.24 -11.12 -3.29
C LEU A 191 -1.72 -11.10 -3.47
N THR A 192 -1.27 -11.07 -4.73
CA THR A 192 0.11 -10.71 -5.08
C THR A 192 0.13 -9.23 -5.45
N VAL A 193 0.67 -8.38 -4.57
CA VAL A 193 0.54 -6.91 -4.62
C VAL A 193 1.84 -6.23 -4.23
N ASP A 194 2.26 -5.18 -4.92
CA ASP A 194 3.47 -4.40 -4.56
C ASP A 194 3.15 -3.03 -3.93
N GLN A 195 1.88 -2.61 -3.95
CA GLN A 195 1.43 -1.33 -3.42
C GLN A 195 -0.03 -1.40 -2.93
N ILE A 196 -0.33 -0.67 -1.86
CA ILE A 196 -1.67 -0.48 -1.28
C ILE A 196 -1.91 1.03 -1.10
N ASN A 197 -3.10 1.53 -1.44
CA ASN A 197 -3.46 2.94 -1.36
C ASN A 197 -4.79 3.13 -0.60
N TYR A 198 -4.75 3.82 0.54
CA TYR A 198 -5.88 4.18 1.39
C TYR A 198 -6.35 5.58 1.06
N ARG A 199 -7.58 5.73 0.58
CA ARG A 199 -8.20 7.02 0.30
C ARG A 199 -9.37 7.24 1.25
N TRP A 200 -9.13 8.05 2.27
CA TRP A 200 -10.14 8.51 3.22
C TRP A 200 -11.00 9.61 2.61
N THR A 201 -12.28 9.63 2.94
CA THR A 201 -13.19 10.75 2.64
C THR A 201 -13.74 11.30 3.94
N GLU A 202 -13.90 12.63 4.04
CA GLU A 202 -14.50 13.35 5.17
C GLU A 202 -15.85 13.97 4.77
#